data_AF-A0A0F2NG17-F1
#
_entry.id   AF-A0A0F2NG17-F1
#
_cell.length_a   1.000
_cell.length_b   1.000
_cell.length_c   1.000
_cell.angle_alpha   90.00
_cell.angle_beta   90.00
_cell.angle_gamma   90.00
#
_symmetry.space_group_name_H-M   'P 1'
#
loop_
_entity.id
_entity.type
_entity.pdbx_description
1 polymer ?
#
loop_
_entity_poly.entity_id
_entity_poly.type
_entity_poly.pdbx_seq_one_letter_code
_entity_poly.pdbx_strand_id
1 'polypeptide(L)' 'MIFLLSLIFIGIIAFEAPGLIKKRMWRELAAFFGLLIIGMIYSYGQVLDLPLPNPTDLIMAIFKPVSQYLEKILS' A
#
# COMPACT_ATOMS: atom_id res chain seq x y z
N MET A 1 -2.66 7.67 15.15
CA MET A 1 -2.57 7.20 13.75
C MET A 1 -3.00 5.74 13.63
N ILE A 2 -2.31 4.80 14.26
CA ILE A 2 -2.61 3.34 14.21
C ILE A 2 -4.08 3.01 14.55
N PHE A 3 -4.63 3.58 15.63
CA PHE A 3 -6.01 3.30 16.05
C PHE A 3 -7.07 3.71 15.00
N LEU A 4 -6.88 4.88 14.37
CA LEU A 4 -7.75 5.34 13.28
C LEU A 4 -7.61 4.42 12.06
N LEU A 5 -6.39 4.04 11.72
CA LEU A 5 -6.10 3.14 10.61
C LEU A 5 -6.79 1.78 10.80
N SER A 6 -6.69 1.20 12.00
CA SER A 6 -7.40 -0.03 12.36
C SER A 6 -8.91 0.11 12.22
N LEU A 7 -9.47 1.25 12.66
CA LEU A 7 -10.90 1.50 12.58
C LEU A 7 -11.38 1.56 11.12
N ILE A 8 -10.59 2.17 10.22
CA ILE A 8 -10.89 2.21 8.79
C ILE A 8 -10.92 0.80 8.19
N PHE A 9 -9.90 -0.03 8.44
CA PHE A 9 -9.87 -1.40 7.93
C PHE A 9 -11.02 -2.26 8.47
N ILE A 10 -11.34 -2.12 9.76
CA ILE A 10 -12.51 -2.79 10.37
C ILE A 10 -13.79 -2.34 9.68
N GLY A 11 -13.96 -1.04 9.41
CA GLY A 11 -15.12 -0.50 8.70
C GLY A 11 -15.26 -1.08 7.28
N ILE A 12 -14.16 -1.15 6.53
CA ILE A 12 -14.13 -1.74 5.18
C ILE A 12 -14.55 -3.21 5.23
N ILE A 13 -13.96 -4.01 6.13
CA ILE A 13 -14.29 -5.42 6.29
C ILE A 13 -15.76 -5.59 6.69
N ALA A 14 -16.25 -4.79 7.65
CA ALA A 14 -17.62 -4.88 8.13
C ALA A 14 -18.66 -4.50 7.07
N PHE A 15 -18.32 -3.61 6.12
CA PHE A 15 -19.22 -3.22 5.05
C PHE A 15 -19.21 -4.22 3.89
N GLU A 16 -18.03 -4.67 3.46
CA GLU A 16 -17.85 -5.37 2.19
C GLU A 16 -17.85 -6.90 2.34
N ALA A 17 -17.17 -7.44 3.37
CA ALA A 17 -17.06 -8.87 3.60
C ALA A 17 -18.41 -9.59 3.81
N PRO A 18 -19.39 -9.09 4.60
CA PRO A 18 -20.65 -9.80 4.77
C PRO A 18 -21.47 -9.87 3.48
N GLY A 19 -21.36 -8.88 2.59
CA GLY A 19 -22.03 -8.91 1.27
C GLY A 19 -21.49 -10.04 0.39
N LEU A 20 -20.16 -10.17 0.34
CA LEU A 20 -19.46 -11.22 -0.41
C LEU A 20 -19.74 -12.62 0.15
N ILE A 21 -19.74 -12.78 1.48
CA ILE A 21 -20.03 -14.04 2.16
C ILE A 21 -21.48 -14.47 1.91
N LYS A 22 -22.45 -13.55 2.05
CA LYS A 22 -23.88 -13.85 1.81
C LYS A 22 -24.14 -14.31 0.38
N LYS A 23 -23.43 -13.74 -0.60
CA LYS A 23 -23.53 -14.12 -2.02
C LYS A 23 -22.69 -15.36 -2.38
N ARG A 24 -21.99 -15.99 -1.41
CA ARG A 24 -21.04 -17.10 -1.63
C ARG A 24 -19.97 -16.81 -2.69
N MET A 25 -19.56 -15.55 -2.81
CA MET A 25 -18.60 -15.08 -3.80
C MET A 25 -17.16 -15.27 -3.28
N TRP A 26 -16.75 -16.53 -3.08
CA TRP A 26 -15.47 -16.88 -2.45
C TRP A 26 -14.24 -16.39 -3.22
N ARG A 27 -14.31 -16.38 -4.56
CA ARG A 27 -13.22 -15.88 -5.41
C ARG A 27 -13.00 -14.38 -5.23
N GLU A 28 -14.08 -13.63 -5.12
CA GLU A 28 -14.04 -12.19 -4.92
C GLU A 28 -13.69 -11.84 -3.48
N LEU A 29 -14.15 -12.64 -2.52
CA LEU A 29 -13.73 -12.53 -1.12
C LEU A 29 -12.21 -12.72 -0.99
N ALA A 30 -11.64 -13.69 -1.71
CA ALA A 30 -10.19 -13.89 -1.74
C ALA A 30 -9.45 -12.72 -2.40
N ALA A 31 -9.95 -12.18 -3.51
CA ALA A 31 -9.37 -10.99 -4.15
C ALA A 31 -9.44 -9.76 -3.23
N PHE A 32 -10.59 -9.54 -2.58
CA PHE A 32 -10.81 -8.49 -1.60
C PHE A 32 -9.80 -8.58 -0.46
N PHE A 33 -9.70 -9.74 0.20
CA PHE A 33 -8.73 -9.91 1.30
C PHE A 33 -7.29 -9.83 0.82
N GLY A 34 -6.97 -10.31 -0.38
CA GLY A 34 -5.64 -10.17 -0.97
C GLY A 34 -5.23 -8.70 -1.10
N LEU A 35 -6.09 -7.88 -1.69
CA LEU A 35 -5.85 -6.43 -1.81
C LEU A 35 -5.84 -5.74 -0.45
N LEU A 36 -6.74 -6.12 0.45
CA LEU A 36 -6.84 -5.53 1.79
C LEU A 36 -5.59 -5.79 2.62
N ILE A 37 -5.05 -7.02 2.58
CA ILE A 37 -3.81 -7.39 3.27
C ILE A 37 -2.63 -6.59 2.71
N ILE A 38 -2.52 -6.44 1.38
CA ILE A 38 -1.46 -5.62 0.76
C ILE A 38 -1.56 -4.17 1.28
N GLY A 39 -2.76 -3.58 1.25
CA GLY A 39 -2.99 -2.24 1.78
C GLY A 39 -2.68 -2.10 3.26
N MET A 40 -3.00 -3.11 4.08
CA MET A 40 -2.65 -3.16 5.50
C MET A 40 -1.13 -3.21 5.69
N ILE A 41 -0.42 -4.11 5.03
CA ILE A 41 1.03 -4.24 5.16
C ILE A 41 1.71 -2.90 4.83
N TYR A 42 1.32 -2.24 3.74
CA TYR A 42 1.87 -0.94 3.37
C TYR A 42 1.51 0.17 4.38
N SER A 43 0.23 0.27 4.76
CA SER A 43 -0.21 1.34 5.68
C SER A 43 0.39 1.19 7.08
N TYR A 44 0.38 -0.01 7.64
CA TYR A 44 0.99 -0.26 8.94
C TYR A 44 2.51 -0.19 8.88
N GLY A 45 3.14 -0.73 7.84
CA GLY A 45 4.59 -0.63 7.71
C GLY A 45 5.07 0.80 7.55
N GLN A 46 4.31 1.67 6.87
CA GLN A 46 4.62 3.10 6.82
C GLN A 46 4.45 3.78 8.19
N VAL A 47 3.42 3.43 8.95
CA VAL A 47 3.20 4.02 10.30
C VAL A 47 4.20 3.51 11.34
N LEU A 48 4.74 2.31 11.14
CA LEU A 48 5.73 1.67 12.01
C LEU A 48 7.18 1.94 11.56
N ASP A 49 7.39 2.79 10.54
CA ASP A 49 8.69 3.07 9.92
C ASP A 49 9.47 1.78 9.53
N LEU A 50 8.74 0.75 9.10
CA LEU A 50 9.36 -0.47 8.58
C LEU A 50 10.01 -0.18 7.23
N PRO A 51 11.18 -0.79 6.93
CA PRO A 51 11.83 -0.67 5.63
C PRO A 51 11.03 -1.47 4.59
N LEU A 52 9.95 -0.87 4.11
CA LEU A 52 9.15 -1.37 3.01
C LEU A 52 9.81 -0.99 1.69
N PRO A 53 9.72 -1.85 0.65
CA PRO A 53 10.15 -1.47 -0.68
C PRO A 53 9.32 -0.28 -1.16
N ASN A 54 9.94 0.89 -1.23
CA ASN A 54 9.29 2.10 -1.67
C ASN A 54 9.49 2.27 -3.19
N PRO A 55 8.42 2.33 -4.00
CA PRO A 55 8.53 2.61 -5.43
C PRO A 55 9.26 3.92 -5.72
N THR A 56 9.18 4.89 -4.81
CA THR A 56 9.91 6.16 -4.92
C THR A 56 11.42 5.93 -4.91
N ASP A 57 11.95 4.97 -4.16
CA ASP A 57 13.38 4.65 -4.15
C ASP A 57 13.83 4.09 -5.51
N LEU A 58 12.97 3.29 -6.15
CA LEU A 58 13.23 2.79 -7.50
C LEU A 58 13.23 3.92 -8.52
N ILE A 59 12.25 4.83 -8.43
CA ILE A 59 12.19 6.02 -9.29
C ILE A 59 13.43 6.88 -9.08
N MET A 60 13.83 7.12 -7.82
CA MET A 60 15.05 7.86 -7.50
C MET A 60 16.28 7.19 -8.09
N ALA A 61 16.42 5.86 -8.01
CA ALA A 61 17.55 5.15 -8.62
C ALA A 61 17.63 5.36 -10.13
N ILE A 62 16.49 5.44 -10.83
CA ILE A 62 16.42 5.68 -12.27
C ILE A 62 16.72 7.15 -12.62
N PHE A 63 16.21 8.10 -11.84
CA PHE A 63 16.34 9.54 -12.13
C PHE A 63 17.62 10.18 -11.60
N LYS A 64 18.26 9.57 -10.60
CA LYS A 64 19.54 10.03 -10.04
C LYS A 64 20.65 10.21 -11.08
N PRO A 65 20.92 9.27 -12.02
CA PRO A 65 21.94 9.49 -13.04
C PRO A 65 21.64 10.72 -13.90
N VAL A 66 20.38 10.90 -14.34
CA VAL A 66 19.97 12.07 -15.14
C VAL A 66 20.21 13.38 -14.37
N SER A 67 19.85 13.39 -13.08
CA SER A 67 20.05 14.55 -12.21
C SER A 67 21.53 14.89 -12.05
N GLN A 68 22.39 13.88 -11.87
CA GLN A 68 23.84 14.06 -11.78
C GLN A 68 24.47 14.55 -13.09
N TYR A 69 23.98 14.09 -14.24
CA TYR A 69 24.42 14.61 -15.54
C TYR A 69 24.03 16.08 -15.72
N LEU A 70 22.80 16.45 -15.34
CA LEU A 70 22.32 17.84 -15.42
C LEU A 70 23.09 18.77 -14.48
N GLU A 71 23.30 18.37 -13.22
CA GLU A 71 24.11 19.14 -12.27
C GLU A 71 25.51 19.40 -12.83
N LYS A 72 26.16 18.39 -13.41
CA LYS A 72 27.51 18.50 -13.99
C LYS A 72 27.58 19.43 -15.21
N ILE A 73 26.48 19.60 -15.96
CA ILE A 73 26.42 20.49 -17.13
C ILE A 73 26.11 21.93 -16.71
N LEU A 74 25.36 22.11 -15.62
CA LEU A 74 24.93 23.42 -15.12
C LEU A 74 25.93 24.06 -14.15
N SER A 75 26.85 23.28 -13.58
CA SER A 75 27.98 23.73 -12.74
C SER A 75 29.23 24.02 -13.56
#